data_AF-A0AAN7LK75-F1
#
_entry.id   AF-A0AAN7LK75-F1
#
_cell.length_a   1.000
_cell.length_b   1.000
_cell.length_c   1.000
_cell.angle_alpha   90.00
_cell.angle_beta   90.00
_cell.angle_gamma   90.00
#
_symmetry.space_group_name_H-M   'P 1'
#
loop_
_entity.id
_entity.type
_entity.pdbx_description
1 polymer ?
#
loop_
_entity_poly.entity_id
_entity_poly.type
_entity_poly.pdbx_seq_one_letter_code
_entity_poly.pdbx_strand_id
1 'polypeptide(L)'
;MESEKMTPITVQRNRKRQINEHLQVLRSLMPGSYVQKGDQASVIGGTIEFVRDLEQLLQCLESQKRRRLYGDGGGAPSQMGQQLPPSQPQFFPTNTTTSMPIPPAQMNELVDFDTGPREDVAESKSVLADIEVKVLGLDA
;
A
#
# COMPACT_ATOMS: atom_id res chain seq x y z
N MET A 1 -22.88 32.91 -33.78
CA MET A 1 -22.18 32.76 -32.48
C MET A 1 -22.59 31.42 -31.88
N GLU A 2 -22.21 30.32 -32.54
CA GLU A 2 -22.79 28.98 -32.30
C GLU A 2 -21.77 27.83 -32.40
N SER A 3 -20.50 28.13 -32.70
CA SER A 3 -19.42 27.14 -32.77
C SER A 3 -18.97 26.59 -31.42
N GLU A 4 -19.46 27.13 -30.30
CA GLU A 4 -19.04 26.78 -28.94
C GLU A 4 -19.66 25.47 -28.42
N LYS A 5 -20.74 24.97 -29.04
CA LYS A 5 -21.46 23.78 -28.55
C LYS A 5 -21.02 22.46 -29.19
N MET A 6 -20.15 22.52 -30.20
CA MET A 6 -19.72 21.34 -30.97
C MET A 6 -18.50 20.62 -30.35
N THR A 7 -17.69 21.33 -29.56
CA THR A 7 -16.53 20.82 -28.80
C THR A 7 -16.85 20.03 -27.52
N PRO A 8 -17.82 20.39 -26.65
CA PRO A 8 -17.98 19.72 -25.34
C PRO A 8 -18.42 18.26 -25.43
N ILE A 9 -19.22 17.89 -26.44
CA ILE A 9 -19.72 16.52 -26.58
C ILE A 9 -18.58 15.57 -26.96
N THR A 10 -17.68 16.02 -27.84
CA THR A 10 -16.50 15.24 -28.25
C THR A 10 -15.53 15.07 -27.09
N VAL A 11 -15.23 16.13 -26.35
CA VAL A 11 -14.35 16.08 -25.16
C VAL A 11 -14.91 15.14 -24.10
N GLN A 12 -16.20 15.22 -23.78
CA GLN A 12 -16.81 14.36 -22.77
C GLN A 12 -16.84 12.88 -23.18
N ARG A 13 -17.06 12.59 -24.48
CA ARG A 13 -16.96 11.22 -25.01
C ARG A 13 -15.55 10.67 -24.90
N ASN A 14 -14.54 11.49 -25.21
CA ASN A 14 -13.14 11.10 -25.06
C ASN A 14 -12.80 10.77 -23.60
N ARG A 15 -13.20 11.64 -22.66
CA ARG A 15 -13.03 11.38 -21.22
C ARG A 15 -13.69 10.07 -20.79
N LYS A 16 -14.93 9.81 -21.22
CA LYS A 16 -15.63 8.54 -20.89
C LYS A 16 -14.92 7.33 -21.48
N ARG A 17 -14.37 7.45 -22.70
CA ARG A 17 -13.57 6.40 -23.33
C ARG A 17 -12.31 6.12 -22.50
N GLN A 18 -11.54 7.14 -22.12
CA GLN A 18 -10.33 6.98 -21.30
C GLN A 18 -10.63 6.30 -19.96
N ILE A 19 -11.70 6.70 -19.27
CA ILE A 19 -12.12 6.06 -18.01
C ILE A 19 -12.38 4.57 -18.23
N ASN A 20 -13.09 4.20 -19.30
CA ASN A 20 -13.38 2.80 -19.59
C ASN A 20 -12.12 2.00 -19.94
N GLU A 21 -11.16 2.60 -20.66
CA GLU A 21 -9.86 1.98 -20.96
C GLU A 21 -9.08 1.68 -19.67
N HIS A 22 -9.00 2.63 -18.75
CA HIS A 22 -8.35 2.40 -17.45
C HIS A 22 -9.04 1.32 -16.63
N LEU A 23 -10.38 1.33 -16.58
CA LEU A 23 -11.14 0.29 -15.88
C LEU A 23 -10.95 -1.09 -16.49
N GLN A 24 -10.78 -1.19 -17.82
CA GLN A 24 -10.50 -2.45 -18.49
C GLN A 24 -9.11 -2.99 -18.11
N VAL A 25 -8.09 -2.11 -18.08
CA VAL A 25 -6.75 -2.49 -17.63
C VAL A 25 -6.78 -3.00 -16.20
N LEU A 26 -7.45 -2.31 -15.28
CA LEU A 26 -7.59 -2.76 -13.90
C LEU A 26 -8.23 -4.16 -13.80
N ARG A 27 -9.31 -4.41 -14.55
CA ARG A 27 -9.95 -5.73 -14.61
C ARG A 27 -9.01 -6.83 -15.12
N SER A 28 -8.10 -6.50 -16.05
CA SER A 28 -7.16 -7.48 -16.62
C SER A 28 -6.01 -7.83 -15.68
N LEU A 29 -5.68 -6.95 -14.73
CA LEU A 29 -4.62 -7.17 -13.74
C LEU A 29 -5.10 -7.89 -12.49
N MET A 30 -6.40 -7.81 -12.20
CA MET A 30 -6.99 -8.43 -11.02
C MET A 30 -7.40 -9.89 -11.26
N PRO A 31 -7.32 -10.75 -10.23
CA PRO A 31 -7.97 -12.05 -10.26
C PRO A 31 -9.50 -11.88 -10.36
N GLY A 32 -10.17 -12.79 -11.08
CA GLY A 32 -11.62 -12.73 -11.28
C GLY A 32 -12.46 -12.75 -10.01
N SER A 33 -11.90 -13.22 -8.88
CA SER A 33 -12.55 -13.20 -7.55
C SER A 33 -12.80 -11.80 -7.00
N TYR A 34 -11.96 -10.82 -7.35
CA TYR A 34 -12.07 -9.44 -6.88
C TYR A 34 -12.92 -8.56 -7.82
N VAL A 35 -13.31 -9.08 -8.98
CA VAL A 35 -14.15 -8.36 -9.95
C VAL A 35 -15.61 -8.79 -9.75
N GLN A 36 -16.28 -8.20 -8.75
CA GLN A 36 -17.71 -8.44 -8.55
C GLN A 36 -18.54 -7.62 -9.55
N LYS A 37 -19.43 -8.29 -10.28
CA LYS A 37 -20.57 -7.74 -11.03
C LYS A 37 -20.35 -6.44 -11.83
N GLY A 38 -19.26 -6.31 -12.57
CA GLY A 38 -19.19 -5.48 -13.78
C GLY A 38 -19.49 -3.97 -13.68
N ASP A 39 -19.82 -3.42 -12.51
CA ASP A 39 -19.99 -1.99 -12.27
C ASP A 39 -18.65 -1.32 -11.97
N GLN A 40 -18.58 0.01 -12.07
CA GLN A 40 -17.32 0.74 -11.94
C GLN A 40 -16.82 0.82 -10.50
N ALA A 41 -17.74 0.88 -9.52
CA ALA A 41 -17.38 1.04 -8.11
C ALA A 41 -16.75 -0.24 -7.58
N SER A 42 -17.32 -1.40 -7.93
CA SER A 42 -16.76 -2.70 -7.56
C SER A 42 -15.41 -2.98 -8.21
N VAL A 43 -15.15 -2.51 -9.43
CA VAL A 43 -13.81 -2.64 -10.05
C VAL A 43 -12.77 -1.85 -9.25
N ILE A 44 -13.08 -0.61 -8.90
CA ILE A 44 -12.16 0.25 -8.14
C ILE A 44 -11.96 -0.32 -6.73
N GLY A 45 -13.05 -0.68 -6.04
CA GLY A 45 -13.01 -1.27 -4.71
C GLY A 45 -12.21 -2.58 -4.67
N GLY A 46 -12.47 -3.48 -5.62
CA GLY A 46 -11.74 -4.75 -5.73
C GLY A 46 -10.26 -4.55 -6.09
N THR A 47 -9.93 -3.53 -6.89
CA THR A 47 -8.52 -3.18 -7.17
C THR A 47 -7.81 -2.79 -5.88
N ILE A 48 -8.46 -1.92 -5.07
CA ILE A 48 -7.90 -1.45 -3.81
C ILE A 48 -7.70 -2.62 -2.83
N GLU A 49 -8.69 -3.50 -2.72
CA GLU A 49 -8.59 -4.69 -1.88
C GLU A 49 -7.46 -5.62 -2.33
N PHE A 50 -7.35 -5.88 -3.63
CA PHE A 50 -6.28 -6.72 -4.17
C PHE A 50 -4.88 -6.14 -3.91
N VAL A 51 -4.69 -4.83 -4.06
CA VAL A 51 -3.41 -4.17 -3.73
C VAL A 51 -3.07 -4.34 -2.25
N ARG A 52 -4.04 -4.15 -1.35
CA ARG A 52 -3.84 -4.33 0.10
C ARG A 52 -3.43 -5.77 0.43
N ASP A 53 -4.06 -6.75 -0.19
CA ASP A 53 -3.73 -8.16 0.02
C ASP A 53 -2.31 -8.47 -0.45
N LEU A 54 -1.89 -7.92 -1.60
CA LEU A 54 -0.52 -8.06 -2.10
C LEU A 54 0.52 -7.42 -1.16
N GLU A 55 0.23 -6.22 -0.65
CA GLU A 55 1.09 -5.53 0.32
C GLU A 55 1.24 -6.35 1.61
N GLN A 56 0.14 -6.91 2.13
CA GLN A 56 0.16 -7.75 3.32
C GLN A 56 0.94 -9.06 3.08
N LEU A 57 0.74 -9.69 1.92
CA LEU A 57 1.48 -10.90 1.54
C LEU A 57 2.99 -10.63 1.48
N LEU A 58 3.38 -9.51 0.87
CA LEU A 58 4.78 -9.09 0.77
C LEU A 58 5.40 -8.91 2.16
N GLN A 59 4.74 -8.18 3.06
CA GLN A 59 5.22 -8.01 4.45
C GLN A 59 5.35 -9.35 5.19
N CYS A 60 4.38 -10.26 5.01
CA CYS A 60 4.41 -11.59 5.60
C CYS A 60 5.64 -12.37 5.13
N LEU A 61 5.89 -12.39 3.81
CA LEU A 61 7.02 -13.07 3.19
C LEU A 61 8.36 -12.49 3.62
N GLU A 62 8.49 -11.16 3.70
CA GLU A 62 9.69 -10.51 4.22
C GLU A 62 9.95 -10.88 5.69
N SER A 63 8.91 -10.93 6.51
CA SER A 63 9.04 -11.35 7.91
C SER A 63 9.53 -12.80 8.02
N GLN A 64 9.00 -13.68 7.16
CA GLN A 64 9.39 -15.08 7.10
C GLN A 64 10.83 -15.22 6.62
N LYS A 65 11.23 -14.45 5.60
CA LYS A 65 12.61 -14.39 5.12
C LYS A 65 13.55 -13.96 6.24
N ARG A 66 13.24 -12.91 7.00
CA ARG A 66 14.05 -12.48 8.16
C ARG A 66 14.19 -13.57 9.21
N ARG A 67 13.08 -14.24 9.58
CA ARG A 67 13.12 -15.35 10.55
C ARG A 67 13.98 -16.53 10.05
N ARG A 68 14.01 -16.80 8.74
CA ARG A 68 14.86 -17.87 8.20
C ARG A 68 16.33 -17.48 8.11
N LEU A 69 16.65 -16.23 7.75
CA LEU A 69 18.05 -15.78 7.67
C LEU A 69 18.68 -15.44 9.02
N TYR A 70 17.88 -14.93 9.98
CA TYR A 70 18.37 -14.44 11.26
C TYR A 70 17.87 -15.27 12.47
N GLY A 71 16.93 -16.20 12.27
CA GLY A 71 16.32 -16.99 13.35
C GLY A 71 16.77 -18.45 13.43
N ASP A 72 17.64 -18.92 12.53
CA ASP A 72 18.21 -20.29 12.57
C ASP A 72 19.59 -20.35 13.27
N GLY A 73 20.14 -19.20 13.68
CA GLY A 73 21.50 -19.10 14.24
C GLY A 73 21.60 -18.61 15.70
N GLY A 74 20.52 -18.65 16.48
CA GLY A 74 20.48 -18.00 17.79
C GLY A 74 19.64 -18.73 18.82
N GLY A 75 20.07 -19.92 19.24
CA GLY A 75 19.58 -20.51 20.47
C GLY A 75 19.96 -19.65 21.68
N ALA A 76 18.96 -19.04 22.32
CA ALA A 76 18.94 -18.81 23.76
C ALA A 76 17.53 -18.37 24.22
N PRO A 77 16.77 -19.21 24.95
CA PRO A 77 15.87 -18.68 25.95
C PRO A 77 16.75 -18.24 27.12
N SER A 78 16.96 -16.93 27.30
CA SER A 78 17.51 -16.42 28.56
C SER A 78 16.45 -16.60 29.66
N GLN A 79 16.41 -17.82 30.20
CA GLN A 79 15.86 -18.09 31.51
C GLN A 79 16.90 -17.71 32.56
N MET A 80 16.92 -16.45 32.99
CA MET A 80 17.45 -16.09 34.31
C MET A 80 16.95 -14.71 34.72
N GLY A 81 15.89 -14.69 35.51
CA GLY A 81 15.30 -13.47 36.07
C GLY A 81 14.26 -13.87 37.10
N GLN A 82 14.71 -13.98 38.34
CA GLN A 82 14.00 -14.51 39.49
C GLN A 82 12.66 -13.80 39.77
N GLN A 83 11.76 -14.57 40.37
CA GLN A 83 10.42 -14.22 40.85
C GLN A 83 10.43 -13.12 41.92
N LEU A 84 9.47 -12.18 41.88
CA LEU A 84 8.81 -11.61 43.08
C LEU A 84 7.35 -11.18 42.73
N PRO A 85 6.36 -11.36 43.64
CA PRO A 85 4.92 -11.33 43.34
C PRO A 85 4.26 -9.92 43.46
N PRO A 86 2.94 -9.74 43.17
CA PRO A 86 2.35 -8.51 42.65
C PRO A 86 1.79 -7.56 43.72
N SER A 87 1.81 -6.26 43.44
CA SER A 87 1.14 -5.22 44.25
C SER A 87 0.24 -4.34 43.38
N GLN A 88 -1.04 -4.70 43.30
CA GLN A 88 -2.18 -3.78 43.17
C GLN A 88 -2.94 -3.82 44.52
N PRO A 89 -3.79 -2.83 44.91
CA PRO A 89 -4.56 -1.92 44.06
C PRO A 89 -4.70 -0.47 44.59
N GLN A 90 -5.01 0.52 43.73
CA GLN A 90 -5.86 1.65 44.16
C GLN A 90 -6.73 2.11 42.99
N PHE A 91 -8.01 1.74 43.08
CA PHE A 91 -9.11 2.34 42.36
C PHE A 91 -9.54 3.60 43.11
N PHE A 92 -9.71 4.72 42.40
CA PHE A 92 -10.59 5.80 42.82
C PHE A 92 -11.42 6.24 41.60
N PRO A 93 -12.76 6.20 41.65
CA PRO A 93 -13.59 6.77 40.60
C PRO A 93 -13.93 8.23 40.94
N THR A 94 -13.66 9.16 40.04
CA THR A 94 -14.36 10.45 40.01
C THR A 94 -14.79 10.77 38.59
N ASN A 95 -16.08 10.53 38.36
CA ASN A 95 -16.95 11.26 37.44
C ASN A 95 -16.65 12.77 37.40
N THR A 96 -16.49 13.36 36.21
CA THR A 96 -17.21 14.58 35.75
C THR A 96 -16.65 15.09 34.41
N THR A 97 -17.56 15.16 33.43
CA THR A 97 -17.80 16.26 32.48
C THR A 97 -16.66 17.24 32.14
N THR A 98 -16.51 17.48 30.82
CA THR A 98 -16.39 18.81 30.17
C THR A 98 -15.14 19.02 29.30
N SER A 99 -15.41 19.26 28.01
CA SER A 99 -14.71 20.18 27.08
C SER A 99 -13.38 19.79 26.42
N MET A 100 -13.47 19.62 25.09
CA MET A 100 -12.42 19.92 24.10
C MET A 100 -11.80 21.32 24.29
N PRO A 101 -10.57 21.55 23.81
CA PRO A 101 -10.18 22.85 23.30
C PRO A 101 -9.78 22.77 21.81
N ILE A 102 -10.45 23.61 21.02
CA ILE A 102 -10.13 24.00 19.66
C ILE A 102 -9.07 25.10 19.72
N PRO A 103 -7.94 25.03 19.00
CA PRO A 103 -7.12 26.22 18.72
C PRO A 103 -7.64 26.97 17.47
N PRO A 104 -7.70 28.31 17.48
CA PRO A 104 -8.38 29.10 16.46
C PRO A 104 -7.54 29.35 15.20
N ALA A 105 -8.25 29.49 14.08
CA ALA A 105 -7.74 29.93 12.79
C ALA A 105 -7.22 31.37 12.83
N GLN A 106 -6.11 31.63 12.12
CA GLN A 106 -5.79 32.91 11.52
C GLN A 106 -5.46 32.73 10.05
N MET A 107 -5.89 33.72 9.29
CA MET A 107 -6.21 33.73 7.86
C MET A 107 -5.10 34.36 7.01
N ASN A 108 -5.06 33.96 5.73
CA ASN A 108 -4.59 34.71 4.55
C ASN A 108 -3.06 34.84 4.33
N GLU A 109 -2.50 34.18 3.30
CA GLU A 109 -2.38 34.73 1.94
C GLU A 109 -1.63 33.79 0.97
N LEU A 110 -2.20 33.73 -0.23
CA LEU A 110 -1.80 33.19 -1.53
C LEU A 110 -0.35 33.54 -1.97
N VAL A 111 0.42 32.55 -2.46
CA VAL A 111 1.33 32.62 -3.64
C VAL A 111 1.77 31.19 -4.02
N ASP A 112 1.29 30.70 -5.16
CA ASP A 112 2.03 30.44 -6.42
C ASP A 112 2.76 29.08 -6.48
N PHE A 113 2.22 28.17 -7.30
CA PHE A 113 2.72 26.83 -7.55
C PHE A 113 3.54 26.87 -8.83
N ASP A 114 4.83 27.20 -8.73
CA ASP A 114 5.71 27.21 -9.89
C ASP A 114 6.18 25.79 -10.25
N THR A 115 6.21 25.59 -11.55
CA THR A 115 6.34 24.33 -12.26
C THR A 115 7.81 24.05 -12.57
N GLY A 116 8.32 22.87 -12.21
CA GLY A 116 9.60 22.39 -12.72
C GLY A 116 9.64 20.86 -12.81
N PRO A 117 9.88 20.25 -13.99
CA PRO A 117 10.12 18.82 -14.10
C PRO A 117 11.54 18.53 -13.59
N ARG A 118 11.66 17.94 -12.40
CA ARG A 118 12.91 17.34 -11.96
C ARG A 118 12.98 15.92 -12.49
N GLU A 119 13.80 15.77 -13.51
CA GLU A 119 14.28 14.52 -14.09
C GLU A 119 15.20 13.79 -13.10
N ASP A 120 14.61 12.97 -12.22
CA ASP A 120 15.37 12.04 -11.40
C ASP A 120 15.61 10.75 -12.21
N VAL A 121 16.76 10.68 -12.88
CA VAL A 121 17.27 9.44 -13.50
C VAL A 121 17.78 8.52 -12.39
N ALA A 122 16.99 7.51 -12.04
CA ALA A 122 17.43 6.42 -11.18
C ALA A 122 18.12 5.33 -12.01
N GLU A 123 19.45 5.32 -12.04
CA GLU A 123 20.22 4.23 -12.64
C GLU A 123 20.32 3.08 -11.63
N SER A 124 19.51 2.03 -11.83
CA SER A 124 19.57 0.80 -11.04
C SER A 124 20.66 -0.11 -11.60
N LYS A 125 21.84 -0.11 -10.97
CA LYS A 125 22.89 -1.12 -11.24
C LYS A 125 22.59 -2.37 -10.42
N SER A 126 21.82 -3.31 -10.97
CA SER A 126 21.75 -4.66 -10.40
C SER A 126 22.97 -5.46 -10.86
N VAL A 127 23.72 -6.01 -9.91
CA VAL A 127 24.75 -7.01 -10.18
C VAL A 127 24.03 -8.33 -10.43
N LEU A 128 23.98 -8.78 -11.68
CA LEU A 128 23.59 -10.14 -12.02
C LEU A 128 24.56 -11.11 -11.34
N ALA A 129 24.03 -12.03 -10.53
CA ALA A 129 24.79 -13.16 -10.02
C ALA A 129 24.54 -14.36 -10.96
N ASP A 130 25.63 -14.91 -11.52
CA ASP A 130 25.59 -16.11 -12.33
C ASP A 130 25.23 -17.33 -11.47
N ILE A 131 24.24 -18.11 -11.92
CA ILE A 131 23.83 -19.36 -11.27
C ILE A 131 24.31 -20.51 -12.16
N GLU A 132 25.38 -21.20 -11.75
CA GLU A 132 25.80 -22.46 -12.37
C GLU A 132 24.87 -23.61 -11.93
N VAL A 133 24.29 -24.31 -12.91
CA VAL A 133 23.47 -25.51 -12.69
C VAL A 133 24.27 -26.73 -13.09
N LYS A 134 24.61 -27.58 -12.12
CA LYS A 134 25.31 -28.85 -12.37
C LYS A 134 24.28 -29.98 -12.48
N VAL A 135 24.08 -30.47 -13.70
CA VAL A 135 23.26 -31.65 -13.96
C VAL A 135 24.11 -32.88 -13.66
N LEU A 136 23.83 -33.55 -12.55
CA LEU A 136 24.39 -34.88 -12.28
C LEU A 136 23.56 -35.89 -13.09
N GLY A 137 24.14 -36.38 -14.18
CA GLY A 137 23.63 -37.53 -14.90
C GLY A 137 23.71 -38.75 -13.99
N LEU A 138 22.58 -39.38 -13.74
CA LEU A 138 22.53 -40.73 -13.20
C LEU A 138 22.75 -41.67 -14.40
N ASP A 139 23.93 -42.29 -14.43
CA ASP A 139 24.26 -43.39 -15.32
C ASP A 139 23.32 -44.56 -15.01
N ALA A 140 22.70 -45.14 -16.05
CA ALA A 140 21.70 -46.19 -15.97
C ALA A 140 22.33 -47.58 -16.21
#